data_AF-A0A3E1NMM7-F1
#
_entry.id   AF-A0A3E1NMM7-F1
#
_cell.length_a   1.000
_cell.length_b   1.000
_cell.length_c   1.000
_cell.angle_alpha   90.00
_cell.angle_beta   90.00
_cell.angle_gamma   90.00
#
_symmetry.space_group_name_H-M   'P 1'
#
loop_
_entity.id
_entity.type
_entity.pdbx_description
1 polymer ?
#
loop_
_entity_poly.entity_id
_entity_poly.type
_entity_poly.pdbx_seq_one_letter_code
_entity_poly.pdbx_strand_id
1 'polypeptide(L)'
;MDKIELRNGKTIERQSLTKEVYEDLLRNAEKRMDGFAGLKMEVDVLNDRRVLVEENGHYTIYYNLPDLQNVISDVKELENSSEMLLNKNSYGERFSEHVEELVRGLLSDLQMTDEKLDDSLLKKIDNKVRTLEHGGQSFNEDHLINYIALIGLMLTKYHGAVWQMEKADDGVTWNPYQVRNQEIQFFIYLYEDIFMNKVSADIVYEVYATMEDIIKYNLFRV
;
A
#
# COMPACT_ATOMS: atom_id res chain seq x y z
N MET A 1 11.84 3.45 -11.07
CA MET A 1 11.29 4.76 -10.69
C MET A 1 9.84 4.51 -10.39
N ASP A 2 9.48 4.81 -9.16
CA ASP A 2 8.18 4.52 -8.56
C ASP A 2 7.28 5.73 -8.82
N LYS A 3 5.98 5.50 -8.89
CA LYS A 3 4.99 6.55 -9.21
C LYS A 3 4.05 6.72 -8.02
N ILE A 4 3.85 7.98 -7.61
CA ILE A 4 2.82 8.38 -6.65
C ILE A 4 1.73 9.08 -7.45
N GLU A 5 0.48 8.62 -7.36
CA GLU A 5 -0.67 9.34 -7.88
C GLU A 5 -1.26 10.22 -6.76
N LEU A 6 -1.40 11.52 -7.02
CA LEU A 6 -2.01 12.49 -6.11
C LEU A 6 -3.52 12.56 -6.32
N ARG A 7 -4.27 13.12 -5.36
CA ARG A 7 -5.75 13.23 -5.42
C ARG A 7 -6.27 13.96 -6.66
N ASN A 8 -5.49 14.89 -7.20
CA ASN A 8 -5.83 15.64 -8.41
C ASN A 8 -5.54 14.88 -9.71
N GLY A 9 -5.19 13.60 -9.63
CA GLY A 9 -4.82 12.75 -10.77
C GLY A 9 -3.41 13.02 -11.33
N LYS A 10 -2.62 13.89 -10.68
CA LYS A 10 -1.23 14.11 -11.07
C LYS A 10 -0.38 12.93 -10.60
N THR A 11 0.39 12.34 -11.51
CA THR A 11 1.43 11.38 -11.15
C THR A 11 2.77 12.07 -10.90
N ILE A 12 3.43 11.71 -9.81
CA ILE A 12 4.78 12.16 -9.45
C ILE A 12 5.70 10.96 -9.45
N GLU A 13 6.83 11.10 -10.15
CA GLU A 13 7.87 10.08 -10.17
C GLU A 13 8.86 10.31 -9.03
N ARG A 14 9.16 9.23 -8.32
CA ARG A 14 10.18 9.17 -7.27
C ARG A 14 11.04 7.92 -7.43
N GLN A 15 12.08 7.82 -6.64
CA GLN A 15 12.86 6.58 -6.54
C GLN A 15 13.27 6.36 -5.10
N SER A 16 12.95 5.18 -4.57
CA SER A 16 13.50 4.70 -3.30
C SER A 16 14.99 4.40 -3.45
N LEU A 17 15.79 4.79 -2.46
CA LEU A 17 17.24 4.65 -2.43
C LEU A 17 17.66 3.77 -1.26
N THR A 18 18.79 3.07 -1.42
CA THR A 18 19.49 2.51 -0.27
C THR A 18 20.19 3.62 0.50
N LYS A 19 20.52 3.36 1.76
CA LYS A 19 21.25 4.31 2.60
C LYS A 19 22.59 4.71 1.99
N GLU A 20 23.32 3.75 1.42
CA GLU A 20 24.63 4.00 0.81
C GLU A 20 24.50 4.96 -0.38
N VAL A 21 23.51 4.71 -1.25
CA VAL A 21 23.26 5.58 -2.41
C VAL A 21 22.82 6.97 -1.98
N TYR A 22 21.99 7.07 -0.95
CA TYR A 22 21.58 8.35 -0.38
C TYR A 22 22.78 9.14 0.16
N GLU A 23 23.61 8.52 0.99
CA GLU A 23 24.80 9.16 1.58
C GLU A 23 25.81 9.59 0.52
N ASP A 24 25.98 8.81 -0.55
CA ASP A 24 26.85 9.18 -1.68
C ASP A 24 26.29 10.39 -2.45
N LEU A 25 24.97 10.43 -2.69
CA LEU A 25 24.32 11.57 -3.35
C LEU A 25 24.33 12.83 -2.46
N LEU A 26 24.17 12.67 -1.14
CA LEU A 26 24.15 13.76 -0.16
C LEU A 26 25.46 14.57 -0.18
N ARG A 27 26.59 13.95 -0.52
CA ARG A 27 27.88 14.65 -0.68
C ARG A 27 27.85 15.70 -1.80
N ASN A 28 26.91 15.60 -2.74
CA ASN A 28 26.69 16.54 -3.83
C ASN A 28 25.51 17.49 -3.59
N ALA A 29 24.99 17.55 -2.36
CA ALA A 29 23.92 18.47 -2.02
C ALA A 29 24.42 19.92 -2.09
N GLU A 30 23.68 20.76 -2.81
CA GLU A 30 23.93 22.19 -2.91
C GLU A 30 23.45 22.90 -1.65
N LYS A 31 22.29 22.46 -1.15
CA LYS A 31 21.57 23.13 -0.07
C LYS A 31 20.64 22.19 0.68
N ARG A 32 20.66 22.30 2.00
CA ARG A 32 19.63 21.75 2.89
C ARG A 32 18.43 22.70 3.00
N MET A 33 17.23 22.14 2.95
CA MET A 33 15.98 22.90 3.02
C MET A 33 15.43 22.92 4.45
N ASP A 34 15.18 24.13 4.96
CA ASP A 34 14.48 24.33 6.23
C ASP A 34 12.96 24.21 6.06
N GLY A 35 12.24 23.94 7.14
CA GLY A 35 10.76 23.95 7.18
C GLY A 35 10.09 22.58 7.07
N PHE A 36 10.87 21.50 6.92
CA PHE A 36 10.37 20.12 6.87
C PHE A 36 10.51 19.36 8.20
N ALA A 37 11.17 19.96 9.20
CA ALA A 37 11.38 19.34 10.51
C ALA A 37 10.07 18.96 11.23
N GLY A 38 8.99 19.72 11.03
CA GLY A 38 7.67 19.41 11.59
C GLY A 38 7.04 18.13 11.03
N LEU A 39 7.51 17.68 9.86
CA LEU A 39 7.13 16.42 9.23
C LEU A 39 8.12 15.29 9.51
N LYS A 40 9.14 15.53 10.36
CA LYS A 40 10.24 14.59 10.64
C LYS A 40 10.99 14.17 9.35
N MET A 41 11.11 15.10 8.41
CA MET A 41 11.83 14.89 7.15
C MET A 41 13.08 15.77 7.10
N GLU A 42 14.20 15.19 6.67
CA GLU A 42 15.35 15.94 6.18
C GLU A 42 15.28 16.05 4.65
N VAL A 43 15.51 17.25 4.12
CA VAL A 43 15.36 17.52 2.68
C VAL A 43 16.59 18.26 2.17
N ASP A 44 17.27 17.68 1.20
CA ASP A 44 18.49 18.21 0.58
C ASP A 44 18.30 18.33 -0.95
N VAL A 45 18.67 19.48 -1.51
CA VAL A 45 18.59 19.74 -2.96
C VAL A 45 19.96 19.52 -3.58
N LEU A 46 20.02 18.66 -4.59
CA LEU A 46 21.22 18.38 -5.37
C LEU A 46 21.49 19.48 -6.40
N ASN A 47 22.73 19.58 -6.87
CA ASN A 47 23.16 20.54 -7.89
C ASN A 47 22.35 20.45 -9.21
N ASP A 48 21.77 19.29 -9.51
CA ASP A 48 20.92 19.07 -10.70
C ASP A 48 19.42 19.31 -10.42
N ARG A 49 19.10 19.92 -9.28
CA ARG A 49 17.76 20.27 -8.78
C ARG A 49 16.90 19.10 -8.32
N ARG A 50 17.40 17.86 -8.38
CA ARG A 50 16.72 16.74 -7.72
C ARG A 50 16.73 16.91 -6.22
N VAL A 51 15.77 16.29 -5.55
CA VAL A 51 15.56 16.48 -4.12
C VAL A 51 15.67 15.14 -3.40
N LEU A 52 16.66 15.05 -2.53
CA LEU A 52 16.82 13.96 -1.58
C LEU A 52 15.94 14.21 -0.36
N VAL A 53 15.27 13.15 0.09
CA VAL A 53 14.43 13.16 1.29
C VAL A 53 14.82 11.96 2.15
N GLU A 54 15.09 12.22 3.42
CA GLU A 54 15.18 11.21 4.47
C GLU A 54 14.01 11.39 5.42
N GLU A 55 13.24 10.32 5.62
CA GLU A 55 12.09 10.30 6.51
C GLU A 55 12.11 9.01 7.33
N ASN A 56 12.38 9.13 8.63
CA ASN A 56 12.41 7.99 9.56
C ASN A 56 13.28 6.81 9.05
N GLY A 57 14.43 7.10 8.43
CA GLY A 57 15.31 6.08 7.86
C GLY A 57 14.92 5.56 6.47
N HIS A 58 13.89 6.12 5.83
CA HIS A 58 13.57 5.89 4.43
C HIS A 58 14.18 6.98 3.55
N TYR A 59 14.84 6.59 2.47
CA TYR A 59 15.57 7.49 1.59
C TYR A 59 14.92 7.52 0.22
N THR A 60 14.50 8.71 -0.23
CA THR A 60 13.81 8.89 -1.50
C THR A 60 14.44 10.03 -2.29
N ILE A 61 14.44 9.94 -3.62
CA ILE A 61 14.75 11.05 -4.51
C ILE A 61 13.56 11.43 -5.38
N TYR A 62 13.27 12.74 -5.45
CA TYR A 62 12.29 13.36 -6.32
C TYR A 62 12.97 14.15 -7.42
N TYR A 63 12.29 14.32 -8.55
CA TYR A 63 12.81 15.11 -9.66
C TYR A 63 13.06 16.57 -9.33
N ASN A 64 12.23 17.16 -8.49
CA ASN A 64 12.31 18.57 -8.12
C ASN A 64 11.52 18.86 -6.83
N LEU A 65 11.76 20.05 -6.26
CA LEU A 65 11.12 20.50 -5.03
C LEU A 65 9.59 20.69 -5.17
N PRO A 66 9.05 21.28 -6.25
CA PRO A 66 7.61 21.34 -6.47
C PRO A 66 6.91 19.98 -6.39
N ASP A 67 7.51 18.92 -6.89
CA ASP A 67 6.93 17.59 -6.82
C ASP A 67 6.85 17.09 -5.37
N LEU A 68 7.92 17.22 -4.59
CA LEU A 68 7.89 16.95 -3.15
C LEU A 68 6.81 17.78 -2.43
N GLN A 69 6.70 19.07 -2.75
CA GLN A 69 5.69 19.95 -2.14
C GLN A 69 4.26 19.52 -2.46
N ASN A 70 4.00 19.06 -3.68
CA ASN A 70 2.70 18.53 -4.07
C ASN A 70 2.37 17.24 -3.28
N VAL A 71 3.34 16.33 -3.13
CA VAL A 71 3.17 15.11 -2.30
C VAL A 71 2.83 15.50 -0.85
N ILE A 72 3.58 16.44 -0.27
CA ILE A 72 3.36 16.88 1.12
C ILE A 72 2.00 17.56 1.28
N SER A 73 1.58 18.37 0.30
CA SER A 73 0.27 19.02 0.34
C SER A 73 -0.86 17.99 0.28
N ASP A 74 -0.72 16.98 -0.57
CA ASP A 74 -1.67 15.87 -0.70
C ASP A 74 -1.77 15.09 0.62
N VAL A 75 -0.63 14.80 1.27
CA VAL A 75 -0.56 14.13 2.58
C VAL A 75 -1.18 14.96 3.71
N LYS A 76 -0.99 16.28 3.73
CA LYS A 76 -1.62 17.14 4.75
C LYS A 76 -3.12 17.26 4.57
N GLU A 77 -3.61 17.19 3.33
CA GLU A 77 -5.03 17.06 3.08
C GLU A 77 -5.57 15.68 3.46
N LEU A 78 -4.74 14.62 3.30
CA LEU A 78 -5.03 13.27 3.76
C LEU A 78 -5.13 13.15 5.29
N GLU A 79 -4.34 13.90 6.06
CA GLU A 79 -4.49 13.97 7.53
C GLU A 79 -5.89 14.48 7.95
N ASN A 80 -6.62 15.15 7.05
CA ASN A 80 -8.01 15.57 7.25
C ASN A 80 -9.03 14.65 6.56
N SER A 81 -8.59 13.62 5.82
CA SER A 81 -9.48 12.63 5.18
C SER A 81 -9.48 11.34 5.98
N SER A 82 -10.67 10.84 6.31
CA SER A 82 -10.85 9.55 7.00
C SER A 82 -10.72 8.33 6.08
N GLU A 83 -10.47 8.52 4.79
CA GLU A 83 -10.58 7.46 3.77
C GLU A 83 -9.28 6.66 3.60
N MET A 84 -9.29 5.40 4.03
CA MET A 84 -8.11 4.53 4.16
C MET A 84 -7.45 4.14 2.82
N LEU A 85 -8.20 4.15 1.71
CA LEU A 85 -7.73 3.67 0.41
C LEU A 85 -7.55 4.80 -0.63
N LEU A 86 -7.54 6.05 -0.19
CA LEU A 86 -7.33 7.18 -1.08
C LEU A 86 -6.02 7.02 -1.87
N ASN A 87 -6.10 7.16 -3.20
CA ASN A 87 -5.02 6.96 -4.17
C ASN A 87 -4.38 5.56 -4.18
N LYS A 88 -4.96 4.57 -3.50
CA LYS A 88 -4.47 3.18 -3.51
C LYS A 88 -5.09 2.39 -4.66
N ASN A 89 -6.40 2.51 -4.89
CA ASN A 89 -7.08 1.80 -5.97
C ASN A 89 -7.15 2.62 -7.27
N SER A 90 -6.22 2.41 -8.18
CA SER A 90 -6.19 3.04 -9.51
C SER A 90 -7.24 2.51 -10.50
N TYR A 91 -7.87 1.38 -10.21
CA TYR A 91 -8.85 0.73 -11.11
C TYR A 91 -10.29 1.17 -10.86
N GLY A 92 -10.55 1.85 -9.73
CA GLY A 92 -11.89 2.32 -9.35
C GLY A 92 -12.95 1.22 -9.37
N GLU A 93 -14.05 1.45 -10.08
CA GLU A 93 -15.15 0.47 -10.23
C GLU A 93 -14.74 -0.82 -10.93
N ARG A 94 -13.69 -0.78 -11.77
CA ARG A 94 -13.22 -1.93 -12.56
C ARG A 94 -12.24 -2.82 -11.80
N PHE A 95 -12.02 -2.56 -10.52
CA PHE A 95 -11.09 -3.33 -9.67
C PHE A 95 -11.25 -4.84 -9.79
N SER A 96 -12.51 -5.33 -9.77
CA SER A 96 -12.83 -6.76 -9.84
C SER A 96 -12.35 -7.43 -11.13
N GLU A 97 -12.23 -6.69 -12.23
CA GLU A 97 -11.71 -7.18 -13.52
C GLU A 97 -10.19 -7.42 -13.49
N HIS A 98 -9.48 -6.76 -12.57
CA HIS A 98 -8.01 -6.78 -12.47
C HIS A 98 -7.48 -7.60 -11.29
N VAL A 99 -8.36 -8.22 -10.50
CA VAL A 99 -7.98 -8.98 -9.30
C VAL A 99 -6.95 -10.09 -9.60
N GLU A 100 -7.14 -10.87 -10.67
CA GLU A 100 -6.17 -11.91 -11.02
C GLU A 100 -4.80 -11.35 -11.43
N GLU A 101 -4.78 -10.22 -12.13
CA GLU A 101 -3.54 -9.54 -12.54
C GLU A 101 -2.78 -9.03 -11.30
N LEU A 102 -3.48 -8.38 -10.37
CA LEU A 102 -2.93 -7.90 -9.11
C LEU A 102 -2.32 -9.03 -8.28
N VAL A 103 -3.01 -10.17 -8.19
CA VAL A 103 -2.50 -11.36 -7.50
C VAL A 103 -1.26 -11.91 -8.18
N ARG A 104 -1.26 -12.02 -9.52
CA ARG A 104 -0.08 -12.46 -10.27
C ARG A 104 1.12 -11.52 -10.10
N GLY A 105 0.88 -10.21 -10.06
CA GLY A 105 1.90 -9.19 -9.79
C GLY A 105 2.58 -9.42 -8.44
N LEU A 106 1.77 -9.55 -7.37
CA LEU A 106 2.27 -9.85 -6.03
C LEU A 106 3.12 -11.13 -5.98
N LEU A 107 2.62 -12.21 -6.60
CA LEU A 107 3.35 -13.48 -6.65
C LEU A 107 4.64 -13.37 -7.47
N SER A 108 4.64 -12.58 -8.55
CA SER A 108 5.83 -12.31 -9.35
C SER A 108 6.90 -11.59 -8.53
N ASP A 109 6.51 -10.54 -7.80
CA ASP A 109 7.43 -9.72 -7.00
C ASP A 109 8.03 -10.52 -5.83
N LEU A 110 7.28 -11.50 -5.31
CA LEU A 110 7.76 -12.47 -4.31
C LEU A 110 8.48 -13.69 -4.90
N GLN A 111 8.58 -13.79 -6.23
CA GLN A 111 9.18 -14.93 -6.95
C GLN A 111 8.48 -16.27 -6.64
N MET A 112 7.14 -16.27 -6.67
CA MET A 112 6.24 -17.36 -6.31
C MET A 112 5.23 -17.69 -7.43
N THR A 113 5.64 -17.58 -8.69
CA THR A 113 4.75 -17.56 -9.88
C THR A 113 3.96 -18.84 -10.13
N ASP A 114 4.42 -20.00 -9.65
CA ASP A 114 3.78 -21.32 -9.90
C ASP A 114 2.92 -21.81 -8.72
N GLU A 115 2.68 -20.96 -7.72
CA GLU A 115 1.95 -21.34 -6.52
C GLU A 115 0.44 -21.44 -6.74
N LYS A 116 -0.17 -22.43 -6.10
CA LYS A 116 -1.62 -22.62 -6.12
C LYS A 116 -2.28 -21.69 -5.09
N LEU A 117 -3.38 -21.04 -5.49
CA LEU A 117 -4.22 -20.22 -4.58
C LEU A 117 -4.92 -21.10 -3.54
N ASP A 118 -4.34 -21.25 -2.35
CA ASP A 118 -4.87 -21.94 -1.16
C ASP A 118 -4.28 -21.36 0.14
N ASP A 119 -4.71 -21.85 1.31
CA ASP A 119 -4.26 -21.34 2.62
C ASP A 119 -2.74 -21.46 2.85
N SER A 120 -2.09 -22.43 2.21
CA SER A 120 -0.64 -22.61 2.29
C SER A 120 0.08 -21.45 1.62
N LEU A 121 -0.45 -20.96 0.49
CA LEU A 121 0.08 -19.79 -0.21
C LEU A 121 0.11 -18.54 0.68
N LEU A 122 -0.96 -18.28 1.44
CA LEU A 122 -1.04 -17.11 2.32
C LEU A 122 0.11 -17.09 3.34
N LYS A 123 0.32 -18.23 4.02
CA LYS A 123 1.44 -18.40 4.95
C LYS A 123 2.79 -18.27 4.27
N LYS A 124 2.94 -18.76 3.04
CA LYS A 124 4.19 -18.61 2.27
C LYS A 124 4.47 -17.14 1.95
N ILE A 125 3.44 -16.37 1.58
CA ILE A 125 3.55 -14.93 1.34
C ILE A 125 4.01 -14.21 2.60
N ASP A 126 3.33 -14.40 3.73
CA ASP A 126 3.70 -13.78 5.01
C ASP A 126 5.15 -14.12 5.40
N ASN A 127 5.53 -15.39 5.26
CA ASN A 127 6.90 -15.82 5.50
C ASN A 127 7.91 -15.16 4.55
N LYS A 128 7.60 -15.06 3.26
CA LYS A 128 8.48 -14.47 2.26
C LYS A 128 8.69 -12.99 2.52
N VAL A 129 7.62 -12.25 2.79
CA VAL A 129 7.67 -10.82 3.12
C VAL A 129 8.53 -10.58 4.37
N ARG A 130 8.39 -11.41 5.41
CA ARG A 130 9.22 -11.32 6.62
C ARG A 130 10.71 -11.52 6.34
N THR A 131 11.05 -12.30 5.31
CA THR A 131 12.46 -12.53 4.90
C THR A 131 13.03 -11.44 3.98
N LEU A 132 12.24 -10.44 3.56
CA LEU A 132 12.75 -9.31 2.78
C LEU A 132 13.60 -8.42 3.70
N GLU A 133 14.92 -8.54 3.60
CA GLU A 133 15.87 -7.74 4.37
C GLU A 133 15.56 -6.24 4.22
N HIS A 134 15.26 -5.58 5.35
CA HIS A 134 14.95 -4.13 5.46
C HIS A 134 13.79 -3.60 4.60
N GLY A 135 12.98 -4.46 3.97
CA GLY A 135 11.95 -4.04 3.01
C GLY A 135 10.54 -4.56 3.27
N GLY A 136 10.34 -5.49 4.21
CA GLY A 136 9.02 -6.12 4.42
C GLY A 136 7.88 -5.14 4.71
N GLN A 137 8.13 -4.10 5.51
CA GLN A 137 7.13 -3.07 5.80
C GLN A 137 6.78 -2.24 4.56
N SER A 138 7.78 -1.74 3.82
CA SER A 138 7.56 -1.00 2.57
C SER A 138 6.82 -1.88 1.56
N PHE A 139 7.21 -3.15 1.46
CA PHE A 139 6.55 -4.11 0.59
C PHE A 139 5.07 -4.23 0.93
N ASN A 140 4.72 -4.33 2.22
CA ASN A 140 3.32 -4.36 2.66
C ASN A 140 2.54 -3.09 2.28
N GLU A 141 3.14 -1.92 2.48
CA GLU A 141 2.51 -0.62 2.17
C GLU A 141 2.28 -0.44 0.66
N ASP A 142 3.21 -0.91 -0.16
CA ASP A 142 3.16 -0.85 -1.62
C ASP A 142 2.17 -1.87 -2.21
N HIS A 143 1.98 -3.03 -1.56
CA HIS A 143 1.16 -4.14 -2.04
C HIS A 143 -0.20 -4.27 -1.33
N LEU A 144 -0.66 -3.26 -0.57
CA LEU A 144 -1.95 -3.28 0.13
C LEU A 144 -3.10 -3.71 -0.80
N ILE A 145 -3.17 -3.11 -1.99
CA ILE A 145 -4.21 -3.42 -2.98
C ILE A 145 -4.11 -4.87 -3.46
N ASN A 146 -2.90 -5.39 -3.63
CA ASN A 146 -2.71 -6.77 -4.07
C ASN A 146 -3.12 -7.76 -2.97
N TYR A 147 -2.90 -7.44 -1.69
CA TYR A 147 -3.39 -8.24 -0.57
C TYR A 147 -4.91 -8.24 -0.50
N ILE A 148 -5.54 -7.08 -0.69
CA ILE A 148 -6.99 -6.98 -0.80
C ILE A 148 -7.46 -7.92 -1.92
N ALA A 149 -6.93 -7.77 -3.13
CA ALA A 149 -7.26 -8.61 -4.28
C ALA A 149 -7.08 -10.11 -3.99
N LEU A 150 -5.97 -10.51 -3.37
CA LEU A 150 -5.68 -11.90 -3.01
C LEU A 150 -6.71 -12.49 -2.04
N ILE A 151 -6.95 -11.81 -0.92
CA ILE A 151 -7.87 -12.28 0.11
C ILE A 151 -9.28 -12.38 -0.47
N GLY A 152 -9.77 -11.34 -1.14
CA GLY A 152 -11.11 -11.39 -1.69
C GLY A 152 -11.26 -12.37 -2.87
N LEU A 153 -10.20 -12.64 -3.65
CA LEU A 153 -10.20 -13.72 -4.64
C LEU A 153 -10.36 -15.09 -3.96
N MET A 154 -9.64 -15.32 -2.85
CA MET A 154 -9.79 -16.54 -2.07
C MET A 154 -11.20 -16.68 -1.47
N LEU A 155 -11.74 -15.60 -0.89
CA LEU A 155 -13.11 -15.58 -0.35
C LEU A 155 -14.15 -15.83 -1.44
N THR A 156 -13.98 -15.25 -2.63
CA THR A 156 -14.85 -15.51 -3.79
C THR A 156 -14.80 -16.98 -4.19
N LYS A 157 -13.59 -17.54 -4.33
CA LYS A 157 -13.38 -18.90 -4.82
C LYS A 157 -13.89 -19.99 -3.86
N TYR A 158 -13.64 -19.83 -2.57
CA TYR A 158 -13.90 -20.86 -1.55
C TYR A 158 -15.20 -20.64 -0.79
N HIS A 159 -15.66 -19.39 -0.72
CA HIS A 159 -16.86 -19.03 0.02
C HIS A 159 -17.92 -18.36 -0.84
N GLY A 160 -17.73 -18.18 -2.16
CA GLY A 160 -18.76 -17.59 -3.03
C GLY A 160 -19.11 -16.14 -2.66
N ALA A 161 -18.19 -15.41 -2.06
CA ALA A 161 -18.31 -13.97 -1.87
C ALA A 161 -18.21 -13.24 -3.22
N VAL A 162 -18.73 -12.01 -3.30
CA VAL A 162 -18.75 -11.18 -4.50
C VAL A 162 -18.08 -9.85 -4.19
N TRP A 163 -17.25 -9.38 -5.11
CA TRP A 163 -16.66 -8.05 -5.06
C TRP A 163 -17.69 -6.95 -5.29
N GLN A 164 -17.66 -5.92 -4.46
CA GLN A 164 -18.34 -4.66 -4.69
C GLN A 164 -17.36 -3.52 -4.42
N MET A 165 -17.41 -2.47 -5.23
CA MET A 165 -16.64 -1.26 -5.04
C MET A 165 -17.61 -0.11 -4.79
N GLU A 166 -17.43 0.62 -3.70
CA GLU A 166 -18.20 1.84 -3.46
C GLU A 166 -17.29 3.05 -3.42
N LYS A 167 -17.79 4.14 -3.99
CA LYS A 167 -17.08 5.42 -3.95
C LYS A 167 -17.38 6.09 -2.63
N ALA A 168 -16.35 6.49 -1.89
CA ALA A 168 -16.50 7.19 -0.64
C ALA A 168 -17.10 8.59 -0.82
N ASP A 169 -17.48 9.20 0.30
CA ASP A 169 -18.09 10.54 0.35
C ASP A 169 -17.15 11.65 -0.18
N ASP A 170 -15.84 11.42 -0.13
CA ASP A 170 -14.84 12.31 -0.71
C ASP A 170 -14.89 12.38 -2.25
N GLY A 171 -15.68 11.50 -2.88
CA GLY A 171 -15.90 11.43 -4.32
C GLY A 171 -14.69 10.97 -5.12
N VAL A 172 -13.64 10.46 -4.47
CA VAL A 172 -12.38 10.03 -5.11
C VAL A 172 -11.87 8.67 -4.62
N THR A 173 -12.11 8.31 -3.36
CA THR A 173 -11.70 7.01 -2.81
C THR A 173 -12.66 5.91 -3.22
N TRP A 174 -12.13 4.73 -3.51
CA TRP A 174 -12.90 3.52 -3.81
C TRP A 174 -12.63 2.45 -2.76
N ASN A 175 -13.65 2.08 -2.01
CA ASN A 175 -13.59 1.09 -0.95
C ASN A 175 -14.08 -0.28 -1.48
N PRO A 176 -13.30 -1.36 -1.28
CA PRO A 176 -13.65 -2.70 -1.69
C PRO A 176 -14.43 -3.41 -0.60
N TYR A 177 -15.50 -4.08 -1.00
CA TYR A 177 -16.36 -4.84 -0.11
C TYR A 177 -16.52 -6.25 -0.64
N GLN A 178 -16.65 -7.19 0.30
CA GLN A 178 -17.04 -8.57 0.01
C GLN A 178 -18.48 -8.79 0.43
N VAL A 179 -19.29 -9.27 -0.51
CA VAL A 179 -20.73 -9.49 -0.34
C VAL A 179 -21.05 -10.95 -0.57
N ARG A 180 -21.50 -11.64 0.48
CA ARG A 180 -22.15 -12.96 0.36
C ARG A 180 -23.55 -12.93 0.94
N ASN A 181 -23.68 -12.39 2.16
CA ASN A 181 -24.94 -12.15 2.87
C ASN A 181 -24.96 -10.81 3.63
N GLN A 182 -23.83 -10.13 3.65
CA GLN A 182 -23.59 -8.85 4.28
C GLN A 182 -22.35 -8.23 3.64
N GLU A 183 -22.20 -6.94 3.80
CA GLU A 183 -21.02 -6.19 3.41
C GLU A 183 -19.89 -6.42 4.44
N ILE A 184 -18.68 -6.70 3.96
CA ILE A 184 -17.51 -6.93 4.81
C ILE A 184 -16.38 -6.02 4.35
N GLN A 185 -15.89 -5.18 5.28
CA GLN A 185 -14.83 -4.18 5.10
C GLN A 185 -13.46 -4.73 5.54
N PHE A 186 -13.08 -5.91 5.04
CA PHE A 186 -11.89 -6.59 5.54
C PHE A 186 -10.57 -5.83 5.29
N PHE A 187 -10.57 -4.90 4.33
CA PHE A 187 -9.42 -4.04 4.03
C PHE A 187 -9.03 -3.13 5.20
N ILE A 188 -9.96 -2.85 6.13
CA ILE A 188 -9.69 -2.07 7.33
C ILE A 188 -8.64 -2.80 8.19
N TYR A 189 -8.80 -4.11 8.41
CA TYR A 189 -7.84 -4.89 9.19
C TYR A 189 -6.45 -4.88 8.56
N LEU A 190 -6.37 -5.05 7.23
CA LEU A 190 -5.10 -4.93 6.51
C LEU A 190 -4.48 -3.55 6.68
N TYR A 191 -5.28 -2.49 6.56
CA TYR A 191 -4.80 -1.14 6.70
C TYR A 191 -4.28 -0.86 8.11
N GLU A 192 -5.04 -1.24 9.15
CA GLU A 192 -4.63 -1.08 10.54
C GLU A 192 -3.33 -1.83 10.82
N ASP A 193 -3.21 -3.09 10.39
CA ASP A 193 -2.01 -3.88 10.64
C ASP A 193 -0.78 -3.33 9.93
N ILE A 194 -0.94 -2.87 8.68
CA ILE A 194 0.17 -2.35 7.89
C ILE A 194 0.55 -0.93 8.35
N PHE A 195 -0.39 -0.01 8.47
CA PHE A 195 -0.08 1.42 8.66
C PHE A 195 -0.13 1.88 10.12
N MET A 196 -1.03 1.33 10.94
CA MET A 196 -1.19 1.76 12.33
C MET A 196 -0.36 0.93 13.30
N ASN A 197 -0.54 -0.40 13.29
CA ASN A 197 0.13 -1.32 14.20
C ASN A 197 1.55 -1.65 13.72
N LYS A 198 1.81 -1.49 12.41
CA LYS A 198 3.09 -1.83 11.75
C LYS A 198 3.52 -3.27 12.05
N VAL A 199 2.55 -4.17 12.06
CA VAL A 199 2.77 -5.61 12.20
C VAL A 199 3.40 -6.10 10.91
N SER A 200 4.47 -6.89 11.03
CA SER A 200 5.20 -7.42 9.87
C SER A 200 5.02 -8.93 9.68
N ALA A 201 4.21 -9.57 10.52
CA ALA A 201 4.04 -11.02 10.54
C ALA A 201 2.57 -11.41 10.38
N ASP A 202 2.34 -12.44 9.55
CA ASP A 202 1.08 -13.18 9.42
C ASP A 202 -0.16 -12.35 9.02
N ILE A 203 0.03 -11.15 8.47
CA ILE A 203 -1.03 -10.19 8.11
C ILE A 203 -2.04 -10.81 7.14
N VAL A 204 -1.56 -11.43 6.05
CA VAL A 204 -2.45 -11.89 4.98
C VAL A 204 -3.24 -13.11 5.45
N TYR A 205 -2.54 -14.07 6.08
CA TYR A 205 -3.18 -15.26 6.60
C TYR A 205 -4.19 -14.97 7.72
N GLU A 206 -3.84 -14.10 8.68
CA GLU A 206 -4.71 -13.77 9.82
C GLU A 206 -6.00 -13.09 9.37
N VAL A 207 -5.89 -12.09 8.48
CA VAL A 207 -7.09 -11.42 7.94
C VAL A 207 -7.96 -12.40 7.18
N TYR A 208 -7.40 -13.26 6.32
CA TYR A 208 -8.18 -14.27 5.60
C TYR A 208 -8.88 -15.24 6.56
N ALA A 209 -8.16 -15.80 7.53
CA ALA A 209 -8.72 -16.75 8.50
C ALA A 209 -9.86 -16.12 9.31
N THR A 210 -9.69 -14.86 9.73
CA THR A 210 -10.74 -14.09 10.41
C THR A 210 -11.96 -13.93 9.52
N MET A 211 -11.78 -13.63 8.23
CA MET A 211 -12.90 -13.50 7.29
C MET A 211 -13.59 -14.83 7.00
N GLU A 212 -12.84 -15.93 6.90
CA GLU A 212 -13.40 -17.27 6.78
C GLU A 212 -14.31 -17.58 7.98
N ASP A 213 -13.84 -17.34 9.20
CA ASP A 213 -14.61 -17.57 10.42
C ASP A 213 -15.87 -16.71 10.46
N ILE A 214 -15.77 -15.42 10.11
CA ILE A 214 -16.90 -14.50 10.00
C ILE A 214 -17.98 -15.06 9.05
N ILE A 215 -17.58 -15.50 7.86
CA ILE A 215 -18.51 -15.99 6.84
C ILE A 215 -19.11 -17.34 7.26
N LYS A 216 -18.29 -18.23 7.83
CA LYS A 216 -18.70 -19.59 8.20
C LYS A 216 -19.63 -19.61 9.40
N TYR A 217 -19.34 -18.80 10.42
CA TYR A 217 -20.12 -18.75 11.66
C TYR A 217 -21.19 -17.66 11.67
N ASN A 218 -21.26 -16.85 10.61
CA ASN A 218 -22.25 -15.78 10.45
C ASN A 218 -22.26 -14.84 11.67
N LEU A 219 -21.05 -14.46 12.13
CA LEU A 219 -20.80 -13.81 13.42
C LEU A 219 -21.39 -12.40 13.56
N PHE A 220 -21.98 -11.86 12.50
CA PHE A 220 -22.61 -10.54 12.45
C PHE A 220 -24.14 -10.57 12.46
N ARG A 221 -24.77 -11.74 12.68
CA ARG A 221 -26.18 -11.77 13.08
C ARG A 221 -26.33 -11.30 14.52
N VAL A 222 -26.46 -9.98 14.70
CA VAL A 222 -27.09 -9.36 15.88
C VAL A 222 -28.47 -8.86 15.47
#